data_AF-A0A933R9T3-F1
#
_entry.id   AF-A0A933R9T3-F1
#
_cell.length_a   1.000
_cell.length_b   1.000
_cell.length_c   1.000
_cell.angle_alpha   90.00
_cell.angle_beta   90.00
_cell.angle_gamma   90.00
#
_symmetry.space_group_name_H-M   'P 1'
#
loop_
_entity.id
_entity.type
_entity.pdbx_description
1 polymer ?
#
loop_
_entity_poly.entity_id
_entity_poly.type
_entity_poly.pdbx_seq_one_letter_code
_entity_poly.pdbx_strand_id
1 'polypeptide(L)'
;VEQLTPATGRHGDRSREIDRQVAVAAAFSVADAMQRWNNGYSGAGVGLRGGSFTSTGDPVVILALDRVRWVDDVRVSGTVRWNRTTGNVVARLAVSGPATQHGVLVIRWNELRPGPAAIIAGRIGGRTVRAAMPTP
;
A
#
# COMPACT_ATOMS: atom_id res chain seq x y z
N VAL A 1 3.20 10.41 -9.94
CA VAL A 1 3.88 9.18 -9.48
C VAL A 1 5.32 9.01 -9.97
N GLU A 2 5.70 9.56 -11.14
CA GLU A 2 7.02 9.37 -11.78
C GLU A 2 8.25 9.81 -10.96
N GLN A 3 8.05 10.63 -9.92
CA GLN A 3 9.13 11.08 -9.02
C GLN A 3 9.48 10.06 -7.92
N LEU A 4 8.70 8.99 -7.76
CA LEU A 4 9.00 7.96 -6.76
C LEU A 4 10.09 7.03 -7.26
N THR A 5 11.05 6.68 -6.40
CA THR A 5 11.99 5.60 -6.70
C THR A 5 11.19 4.30 -6.89
N PRO A 6 11.31 3.62 -8.03
CA PRO A 6 10.58 2.38 -8.28
C PRO A 6 11.01 1.28 -7.30
N ALA A 7 10.07 0.43 -6.88
CA ALA A 7 10.42 -0.79 -6.19
C ALA A 7 11.35 -1.66 -7.06
N THR A 8 12.22 -2.44 -6.42
CA THR A 8 13.14 -3.35 -7.10
C THR A 8 12.36 -4.57 -7.58
N GLY A 9 12.39 -4.85 -8.89
CA GLY A 9 11.82 -6.06 -9.47
C GLY A 9 12.49 -7.32 -8.91
N ARG A 10 11.72 -8.38 -8.72
CA ARG A 10 12.16 -9.70 -8.26
C ARG A 10 11.96 -10.74 -9.35
N HIS A 11 12.42 -11.96 -9.10
CA HIS A 11 12.19 -13.09 -10.01
C HIS A 11 10.70 -13.21 -10.41
N GLY A 12 10.45 -13.27 -11.71
CA GLY A 12 9.10 -13.34 -12.29
C GLY A 12 8.35 -12.00 -12.39
N ASP A 13 8.99 -10.87 -12.07
CA ASP A 13 8.46 -9.54 -12.39
C ASP A 13 8.43 -9.34 -13.90
N ARG A 14 7.31 -8.82 -14.41
CA ARG A 14 7.14 -8.42 -15.83
C ARG A 14 6.61 -7.00 -15.94
N SER A 15 6.72 -6.24 -14.87
CA SER A 15 6.22 -4.88 -14.76
C SER A 15 7.21 -3.87 -15.37
N ARG A 16 6.68 -2.70 -15.75
CA ARG A 16 7.50 -1.54 -16.12
C ARG A 16 7.80 -0.74 -14.86
N GLU A 17 8.78 0.14 -14.97
CA GLU A 17 9.16 1.07 -13.91
C GLU A 17 7.96 1.82 -13.30
N ILE A 18 7.13 2.42 -14.14
CA ILE A 18 5.93 3.16 -13.72
C ILE A 18 4.96 2.32 -12.88
N ASP A 19 4.84 1.01 -13.14
CA ASP A 19 3.98 0.15 -12.32
C ASP A 19 4.57 -0.05 -10.93
N ARG A 20 5.89 -0.17 -10.85
CA ARG A 20 6.61 -0.31 -9.58
C ARG A 20 6.57 0.99 -8.79
N GLN A 21 6.55 2.15 -9.44
CA GLN A 21 6.32 3.43 -8.78
C GLN A 21 4.88 3.55 -8.24
N VAL A 22 3.88 3.09 -9.00
CA VAL A 22 2.49 2.99 -8.52
C VAL A 22 2.38 2.03 -7.33
N ALA A 23 3.11 0.92 -7.36
CA ALA A 23 3.17 -0.02 -6.25
C ALA A 23 3.79 0.60 -4.98
N VAL A 24 4.82 1.43 -5.13
CA VAL A 24 5.43 2.21 -4.03
C VAL A 24 4.42 3.22 -3.47
N ALA A 25 3.73 3.97 -4.33
CA ALA A 25 2.67 4.90 -3.89
C ALA A 25 1.57 4.18 -3.11
N ALA A 26 1.21 2.96 -3.51
CA ALA A 26 0.23 2.14 -2.83
C ALA A 26 0.70 1.72 -1.43
N ALA A 27 1.97 1.30 -1.29
CA ALA A 27 2.54 0.95 0.00
C ALA A 27 2.56 2.15 0.98
N PHE A 28 3.03 3.32 0.52
CA PHE A 28 3.03 4.54 1.35
C PHE A 28 1.62 5.02 1.70
N SER A 29 0.64 4.84 0.82
CA SER A 29 -0.76 5.18 1.14
C SER A 29 -1.31 4.33 2.28
N VAL A 30 -0.91 3.05 2.36
CA VAL A 30 -1.28 2.18 3.48
C VAL A 30 -0.60 2.65 4.77
N ALA A 31 0.70 2.92 4.72
CA ALA A 31 1.46 3.38 5.89
C ALA A 31 0.93 4.72 6.44
N ASP A 32 0.57 5.67 5.57
CA ASP A 32 -0.08 6.92 5.98
C ASP A 32 -1.41 6.67 6.71
N ALA A 33 -2.28 5.79 6.19
CA ALA A 33 -3.53 5.45 6.84
C ALA A 33 -3.31 4.80 8.23
N MET A 34 -2.32 3.93 8.35
CA MET A 34 -1.95 3.29 9.63
C MET A 34 -1.41 4.32 10.64
N GLN A 35 -0.54 5.22 10.23
CA GLN A 35 -0.01 6.29 11.08
C GLN A 35 -1.11 7.23 11.56
N ARG A 36 -2.04 7.61 10.68
CA ARG A 36 -3.20 8.43 11.03
C ARG A 36 -4.11 7.74 12.03
N TRP A 37 -4.35 6.44 11.86
CA TRP A 37 -5.10 5.65 12.83
C TRP A 37 -4.40 5.65 14.19
N ASN A 38 -3.08 5.43 14.25
CA ASN A 38 -2.31 5.45 15.49
C ASN A 38 -2.40 6.78 16.25
N ASN A 39 -2.43 7.89 15.53
CA ASN A 39 -2.46 9.22 16.13
C ASN A 39 -3.85 9.63 16.67
N GLY A 40 -4.92 8.98 16.21
CA GLY A 40 -6.30 9.37 16.55
C GLY A 40 -7.16 8.28 17.20
N TYR A 41 -6.77 7.00 17.12
CA TYR A 41 -7.54 5.82 17.54
C TYR A 41 -9.03 5.88 17.13
N SER A 42 -9.31 6.46 15.97
CA SER A 42 -10.67 6.68 15.50
C SER A 42 -11.13 5.60 14.53
N GLY A 43 -12.43 5.29 14.55
CA GLY A 43 -13.09 4.37 13.62
C GLY A 43 -13.07 4.85 12.16
N ALA A 44 -12.69 6.11 11.89
CA ALA A 44 -12.60 6.68 10.56
C ALA A 44 -11.58 7.82 10.47
N GLY A 45 -11.08 8.09 9.27
CA GLY A 45 -10.15 9.19 8.98
C GLY A 45 -10.06 9.51 7.49
N VAL A 46 -9.29 10.55 7.16
CA VAL A 46 -9.02 10.98 5.78
C VAL A 46 -7.56 10.70 5.40
N GLY A 47 -7.33 10.30 4.15
CA GLY A 47 -5.98 10.13 3.62
C GLY A 47 -5.27 11.46 3.42
N LEU A 48 -3.93 11.46 3.42
CA LEU A 48 -3.11 12.68 3.31
C LEU A 48 -3.52 13.60 2.16
N ARG A 49 -3.73 13.03 0.96
CA ARG A 49 -4.12 13.79 -0.24
C ARG A 49 -5.55 13.46 -0.71
N GLY A 50 -6.43 13.17 0.25
CA GLY A 50 -7.82 12.83 0.03
C GLY A 50 -8.11 11.33 0.10
N GLY A 51 -9.38 10.99 -0.18
CA GLY A 51 -9.94 9.69 0.17
C GLY A 51 -10.17 9.55 1.67
N SER A 52 -10.68 8.39 2.08
CA SER A 52 -10.98 8.10 3.47
C SER A 52 -10.64 6.66 3.83
N PHE A 53 -10.56 6.40 5.13
CA PHE A 53 -10.49 5.05 5.65
C PHE A 53 -11.41 4.90 6.85
N THR A 54 -11.86 3.67 7.08
CA THR A 54 -12.49 3.25 8.34
C THR A 54 -11.65 2.17 9.00
N SER A 55 -11.80 1.99 10.31
CA SER A 55 -11.03 1.05 11.10
C SER A 55 -11.92 0.26 12.06
N THR A 56 -11.55 -0.99 12.32
CA THR A 56 -12.16 -1.83 13.35
C THR A 56 -11.10 -2.76 13.97
N GLY A 57 -11.34 -3.18 15.21
CA GLY A 57 -10.54 -4.20 15.88
C GLY A 57 -9.24 -3.69 16.53
N ASP A 58 -8.82 -4.38 17.58
CA ASP A 58 -7.55 -4.22 18.31
C ASP A 58 -7.31 -5.54 19.09
N PRO A 59 -6.10 -6.13 19.15
CA PRO A 59 -4.83 -5.68 18.57
C PRO A 59 -4.69 -5.93 17.07
N VAL A 60 -5.70 -6.56 16.45
CA VAL A 60 -5.76 -6.78 15.01
C VAL A 60 -6.66 -5.73 14.39
N VAL A 61 -6.03 -4.70 13.84
CA VAL A 61 -6.68 -3.58 13.18
C VAL A 61 -6.98 -3.95 11.74
N ILE A 62 -8.23 -3.74 11.32
CA ILE A 62 -8.65 -3.85 9.93
C ILE A 62 -9.00 -2.45 9.44
N LEU A 63 -8.24 -1.97 8.44
CA LEU A 63 -8.53 -0.71 7.75
C LEU A 63 -9.20 -0.99 6.42
N ALA A 64 -10.33 -0.33 6.15
CA ALA A 64 -10.94 -0.29 4.84
C ALA A 64 -10.62 1.06 4.20
N LEU A 65 -9.91 1.05 3.07
CA LEU A 65 -9.47 2.24 2.35
C LEU A 65 -10.40 2.53 1.18
N ASP A 66 -10.82 3.80 1.04
CA ASP A 66 -11.55 4.30 -0.13
C ASP A 66 -10.79 5.47 -0.77
N ARG A 67 -10.12 5.17 -1.90
CA ARG A 67 -9.43 6.12 -2.78
C ARG A 67 -8.44 7.03 -2.04
N VAL A 68 -7.78 6.51 -1.02
CA VAL A 68 -6.70 7.22 -0.31
C VAL A 68 -5.53 7.46 -1.24
N ARG A 69 -4.77 8.53 -0.98
CA ARG A 69 -3.70 9.00 -1.88
C ARG A 69 -2.46 9.47 -1.13
N TRP A 70 -1.33 8.88 -1.49
CA TRP A 70 0.00 9.40 -1.18
C TRP A 70 0.50 10.42 -2.21
N VAL A 71 0.14 10.20 -3.48
CA VAL A 71 0.40 11.11 -4.62
C VAL A 71 -0.90 11.34 -5.38
N ASP A 72 -1.03 12.48 -6.06
CA ASP A 72 -2.31 12.95 -6.59
C ASP A 72 -2.92 12.03 -7.65
N ASP A 73 -2.06 11.37 -8.42
CA ASP A 73 -2.38 10.55 -9.59
C ASP A 73 -2.52 9.05 -9.29
N VAL A 74 -2.42 8.64 -8.02
CA VAL A 74 -2.65 7.24 -7.61
C VAL A 74 -3.70 7.18 -6.52
N ARG A 75 -4.81 6.49 -6.81
CA ARG A 75 -5.88 6.21 -5.86
C ARG A 75 -5.80 4.77 -5.40
N VAL A 76 -5.90 4.56 -4.10
CA VAL A 76 -5.77 3.24 -3.48
C VAL A 76 -7.03 2.93 -2.69
N SER A 77 -7.66 1.80 -2.97
CA SER A 77 -8.78 1.26 -2.20
C SER A 77 -8.48 -0.18 -1.80
N GLY A 78 -9.14 -0.69 -0.77
CA GLY A 78 -9.02 -2.09 -0.37
C GLY A 78 -8.97 -2.28 1.13
N THR A 79 -8.38 -3.38 1.56
CA THR A 79 -8.35 -3.75 2.98
C THR A 79 -6.93 -3.99 3.46
N VAL A 80 -6.61 -3.44 4.62
CA VAL A 80 -5.36 -3.65 5.34
C VAL A 80 -5.68 -4.41 6.60
N ARG A 81 -4.95 -5.50 6.84
CA ARG A 81 -4.95 -6.20 8.12
C ARG A 81 -3.60 -5.98 8.78
N TRP A 82 -3.62 -5.37 9.94
CA TRP A 82 -2.44 -5.07 10.73
C TRP A 82 -2.57 -5.67 12.12
N ASN A 83 -1.62 -6.54 12.48
CA ASN A 83 -1.54 -7.10 13.82
C ASN A 83 -0.48 -6.32 14.61
N ARG A 84 -0.92 -5.49 15.55
CA ARG A 84 -0.05 -4.60 16.33
C ARG A 84 0.88 -5.35 17.27
N THR A 85 0.47 -6.53 17.76
CA THR A 85 1.29 -7.38 18.63
C THR A 85 2.48 -8.02 17.90
N THR A 86 2.28 -8.43 16.65
CA THR A 86 3.30 -9.15 15.85
C THR A 86 3.98 -8.26 14.81
N GLY A 87 3.46 -7.07 14.56
CA GLY A 87 3.91 -6.14 13.51
C GLY A 87 3.47 -6.51 12.10
N ASN A 88 2.79 -7.65 11.91
CA ASN A 88 2.47 -8.16 10.57
C ASN A 88 1.42 -7.30 9.87
N VAL A 89 1.74 -6.83 8.67
CA VAL A 89 0.83 -6.09 7.80
C VAL A 89 0.59 -6.86 6.51
N VAL A 90 -0.69 -6.99 6.14
CA VAL A 90 -1.11 -7.54 4.86
C VAL A 90 -2.17 -6.61 4.26
N ALA A 91 -1.85 -5.98 3.15
CA ALA A 91 -2.77 -5.14 2.39
C ALA A 91 -3.19 -5.84 1.10
N ARG A 92 -4.49 -5.84 0.79
CA ARG A 92 -5.06 -6.25 -0.50
C ARG A 92 -5.73 -5.03 -1.11
N LEU A 93 -5.17 -4.56 -2.22
CA LEU A 93 -5.43 -3.22 -2.74
C LEU A 93 -5.88 -3.30 -4.19
N ALA A 94 -6.86 -2.48 -4.55
CA ALA A 94 -7.09 -2.02 -5.89
C ALA A 94 -6.38 -0.67 -6.07
N VAL A 95 -5.64 -0.53 -7.18
CA VAL A 95 -4.91 0.69 -7.52
C VAL A 95 -5.44 1.26 -8.82
N SER A 96 -5.61 2.59 -8.84
CA SER A 96 -5.91 3.35 -10.04
C SER A 96 -4.84 4.42 -10.23
N GLY A 97 -3.92 4.17 -11.17
CA GLY A 97 -2.84 5.08 -11.53
C GLY A 97 -3.22 6.07 -12.64
N PRO A 98 -2.23 6.83 -13.14
CA PRO A 98 -2.44 7.98 -14.04
C PRO A 98 -2.94 7.62 -15.45
N ALA A 99 -2.61 6.41 -15.95
CA ALA A 99 -2.98 5.99 -17.29
C ALA A 99 -3.41 4.51 -17.29
N THR A 100 -2.61 3.61 -17.87
CA THR A 100 -2.96 2.17 -17.91
C THR A 100 -2.62 1.43 -16.62
N GLN A 101 -2.09 2.13 -15.61
CA GLN A 101 -1.63 1.57 -14.34
C GLN A 101 -2.77 1.32 -13.35
N HIS A 102 -3.80 0.61 -13.80
CA HIS A 102 -4.85 0.08 -12.94
C HIS A 102 -4.57 -1.38 -12.61
N GLY A 103 -4.96 -1.84 -11.42
CA GLY A 103 -4.82 -3.25 -11.08
C GLY A 103 -5.02 -3.58 -9.61
N VAL A 104 -4.48 -4.73 -9.22
CA VAL A 104 -4.59 -5.26 -7.87
C VAL A 104 -3.23 -5.65 -7.33
N LEU A 105 -2.98 -5.31 -6.07
CA LEU A 105 -1.74 -5.60 -5.37
C LEU A 105 -2.03 -6.28 -4.03
N VAL A 106 -1.13 -7.17 -3.64
CA VAL A 106 -0.99 -7.63 -2.27
C VAL A 106 0.37 -7.22 -1.76
N ILE A 107 0.38 -6.45 -0.68
CA ILE A 107 1.59 -5.89 -0.07
C ILE A 107 1.73 -6.46 1.34
N ARG A 108 2.94 -6.88 1.70
CA ARG A 108 3.23 -7.46 3.02
C ARG A 108 4.54 -6.93 3.58
N TRP A 109 4.54 -6.61 4.87
CA TRP A 109 5.75 -6.33 5.64
C TRP A 109 5.50 -6.58 7.13
N ASN A 110 6.55 -6.37 7.93
CA ASN A 110 6.45 -6.40 9.39
C ASN A 110 7.01 -5.09 9.95
N GLU A 111 6.19 -4.32 10.67
CA GLU A 111 6.58 -3.01 11.23
C GLU A 111 7.51 -3.09 12.44
N LEU A 112 7.54 -4.22 13.14
CA LEU A 112 8.34 -4.40 14.35
C LEU A 112 9.72 -5.01 14.08
N ARG A 113 10.00 -5.42 12.83
CA ARG A 113 11.30 -5.97 12.46
C ARG A 113 12.07 -4.98 11.61
N PRO A 114 13.26 -4.54 12.04
CA PRO A 114 14.20 -3.87 11.15
C PRO A 114 14.73 -4.87 10.12
N GLY A 115 14.79 -4.48 8.84
CA GLY A 115 15.50 -5.22 7.80
C GLY A 115 14.73 -6.12 6.81
N PRO A 116 13.43 -6.49 6.94
CA PRO A 116 12.72 -7.12 5.84
C PRO A 116 12.11 -6.06 4.91
N ALA A 117 12.36 -6.21 3.62
CA ALA A 117 11.71 -5.41 2.59
C ALA A 117 10.19 -5.65 2.59
N ALA A 118 9.40 -4.61 2.31
CA ALA A 118 8.01 -4.80 1.93
C ALA A 118 7.95 -5.58 0.61
N ILE A 119 7.19 -6.67 0.60
CA ILE A 119 7.01 -7.51 -0.59
C ILE A 119 5.71 -7.17 -1.26
N ILE A 120 5.79 -6.87 -2.56
CA ILE A 120 4.66 -6.48 -3.39
C ILE A 120 4.46 -7.52 -4.48
N ALA A 121 3.23 -8.02 -4.61
CA ALA A 121 2.86 -8.97 -5.65
C ALA A 121 1.49 -8.63 -6.21
N GLY A 122 1.30 -8.79 -7.52
CA GLY A 122 -0.01 -8.56 -8.14
C GLY A 122 0.08 -8.30 -9.63
N ARG A 123 -0.84 -7.48 -10.14
CA ARG A 123 -0.85 -7.05 -11.53
C ARG A 123 -1.22 -5.58 -11.65
N ILE A 124 -0.53 -4.87 -12.55
CA ILE A 124 -0.83 -3.48 -12.93
C ILE A 124 -0.78 -3.41 -14.46
N GLY A 125 -1.80 -2.84 -15.09
CA GLY A 125 -1.90 -2.75 -16.56
C GLY A 125 -1.73 -4.11 -17.24
N GLY A 126 -2.31 -5.16 -16.65
CA GLY A 126 -2.20 -6.55 -17.09
C GLY A 126 -0.85 -7.24 -16.81
N ARG A 127 0.19 -6.50 -16.43
CA ARG A 127 1.55 -6.99 -16.25
C ARG A 127 1.80 -7.45 -14.82
N THR A 128 2.57 -8.52 -14.67
CA THR A 128 2.85 -9.12 -13.37
C THR A 128 3.82 -8.24 -12.59
N VAL A 129 3.42 -7.81 -11.39
CA VAL A 129 4.27 -7.11 -10.44
C VAL A 129 4.78 -8.13 -9.42
N ARG A 130 6.09 -8.28 -9.32
CA ARG A 130 6.77 -8.95 -8.21
C ARG A 130 7.94 -8.09 -7.79
N ALA A 131 7.77 -7.33 -6.71
CA ALA A 131 8.76 -6.33 -6.32
C ALA A 131 9.03 -6.33 -4.82
N ALA A 132 10.11 -5.68 -4.43
CA ALA A 132 10.44 -5.36 -3.06
C ALA A 132 10.87 -3.89 -2.94
N MET A 133 10.59 -3.30 -1.79
CA MET A 133 11.07 -1.97 -1.41
C MET A 133 11.42 -1.98 0.09
N PRO A 134 12.23 -1.04 0.60
CA PRO A 134 12.33 -0.82 2.04
C PRO A 134 10.94 -0.70 2.68
N THR A 135 10.80 -1.09 3.94
CA THR A 135 9.56 -0.88 4.68
C THR A 135 9.14 0.60 4.58
N PRO A 136 7.87 0.89 4.24
CA PRO A 136 7.39 2.27 4.11
C PRO A 136 7.47 3.07 5.40
#